data_AF-A0A968LRY6-F1
#
_entry.id   AF-A0A968LRY6-F1
#
_cell.length_a   1.000
_cell.length_b   1.000
_cell.length_c   1.000
_cell.angle_alpha   90.00
_cell.angle_beta   90.00
_cell.angle_gamma   90.00
#
_symmetry.space_group_name_H-M   'P 1'
#
loop_
_entity.id
_entity.type
_entity.pdbx_description
1 polymer ?
#
loop_
_entity_poly.entity_id
_entity_poly.type
_entity_poly.pdbx_seq_one_letter_code
_entity_poly.pdbx_strand_id
1 'polypeptide(L)'
;MSRPVYFNAQYRAVSASKGGVSGRSWGKGATRYAFTRENELGERLEREGFDADGSRERRSVYEMLDRAEEKDKVYTLVLNPGEGRGDLSEEARREWVRGTMTYLEERLEARGHELKDWAAVSHVEQGGHDHVHVVGVTSHCLRKEDMGVMQEAARECLESARELVSELEEDCLDRAMEQQRELDLELERRELEQQRSLDWDY
;
A
#
# COMPACT_ATOMS: atom_id res chain seq x y z
N MET A 1 19.30 -34.02 17.68
CA MET A 1 18.42 -33.82 16.50
C MET A 1 17.66 -32.53 16.73
N SER A 2 18.11 -31.44 16.11
CA SER A 2 17.56 -30.09 16.32
C SER A 2 16.38 -29.86 15.37
N ARG A 3 15.24 -29.42 15.90
CA ARG A 3 14.09 -29.02 15.11
C ARG A 3 14.39 -27.68 14.41
N PRO A 4 13.99 -27.48 13.15
CA PRO A 4 14.14 -26.18 12.50
C PRO A 4 13.25 -25.16 13.21
N VAL A 5 13.87 -24.04 13.60
CA VAL A 5 13.18 -22.86 14.12
C VAL A 5 12.52 -22.17 12.92
N TYR A 6 11.19 -22.17 12.88
CA TYR A 6 10.41 -21.44 11.89
C TYR A 6 10.27 -19.99 12.36
N PHE A 7 11.00 -19.08 11.72
CA PHE A 7 10.74 -17.64 11.84
C PHE A 7 9.67 -17.26 10.81
N ASN A 8 8.49 -16.89 11.32
CA ASN A 8 7.30 -16.55 10.55
C ASN A 8 7.37 -15.08 10.09
N ALA A 9 7.97 -14.87 8.92
CA ALA A 9 7.68 -13.75 8.03
C ALA A 9 7.52 -14.35 6.64
N GLN A 10 6.34 -14.92 6.37
CA GLN A 10 6.07 -15.64 5.13
C GLN A 10 5.88 -14.64 3.97
N TYR A 11 6.98 -14.15 3.41
CA TYR A 11 7.00 -13.64 2.03
C TYR A 11 6.73 -14.83 1.09
N ARG A 12 5.46 -15.11 0.79
CA ARG A 12 5.12 -16.19 -0.14
C ARG A 12 5.42 -15.75 -1.57
N ALA A 13 6.58 -16.21 -2.03
CA ALA A 13 6.95 -16.48 -3.41
C ALA A 13 6.74 -15.32 -4.41
N VAL A 14 7.85 -14.66 -4.74
CA VAL A 14 8.01 -14.01 -6.04
C VAL A 14 7.90 -15.07 -7.13
N SER A 15 6.77 -15.12 -7.84
CA SER A 15 6.73 -15.83 -9.12
C SER A 15 7.45 -14.96 -10.14
N ALA A 16 8.75 -15.23 -10.31
CA ALA A 16 9.56 -14.64 -11.37
C ALA A 16 9.35 -15.46 -12.66
N SER A 17 8.48 -15.02 -13.55
CA SER A 17 8.43 -15.61 -14.89
C SER A 17 9.63 -15.08 -15.70
N LYS A 18 10.58 -15.97 -16.06
CA LYS A 18 11.68 -15.60 -16.97
C LYS A 18 11.11 -15.15 -18.31
N GLY A 19 11.58 -13.98 -18.77
CA GLY A 19 11.03 -13.19 -19.87
C GLY A 19 10.86 -13.90 -21.21
N GLY A 20 9.88 -13.38 -21.96
CA GLY A 20 9.29 -13.89 -23.20
C GLY A 20 7.78 -13.58 -23.21
N VAL A 21 7.06 -13.94 -24.28
CA VAL A 21 5.57 -13.84 -24.38
C VAL A 21 4.86 -14.44 -23.15
N SER A 22 5.47 -15.47 -22.53
CA SER A 22 5.00 -16.12 -21.31
C SER A 22 4.93 -15.19 -20.09
N GLY A 23 5.89 -14.28 -19.91
CA GLY A 23 5.91 -13.37 -18.76
C GLY A 23 4.82 -12.29 -18.83
N ARG A 24 4.56 -11.77 -20.03
CA ARG A 24 3.46 -10.80 -20.25
C ARG A 24 2.10 -11.44 -20.01
N SER A 25 1.89 -12.65 -20.52
CA SER A 25 0.63 -13.38 -20.29
C SER A 25 0.41 -13.69 -18.81
N TRP A 26 1.46 -14.12 -18.10
CA TRP A 26 1.40 -14.34 -16.65
C TRP A 26 1.09 -13.06 -15.89
N GLY A 27 1.81 -11.96 -16.19
CA GLY A 27 1.58 -10.65 -15.62
C GLY A 27 0.14 -10.18 -15.81
N LYS A 28 -0.43 -10.31 -17.02
CA LYS A 28 -1.83 -9.97 -17.29
C LYS A 28 -2.80 -10.84 -16.49
N GLY A 29 -2.49 -12.13 -16.31
CA GLY A 29 -3.24 -13.03 -15.44
C GLY A 29 -3.24 -12.59 -13.98
N ALA A 30 -2.06 -12.23 -13.45
CA ALA A 30 -1.89 -11.71 -12.10
C ALA A 30 -2.61 -10.37 -11.91
N THR A 31 -2.46 -9.44 -12.85
CA THR A 31 -3.17 -8.16 -12.87
C THR A 31 -4.69 -8.39 -12.89
N ARG A 32 -5.21 -9.28 -13.74
CA ARG A 32 -6.65 -9.60 -13.75
C ARG A 32 -7.13 -10.10 -12.39
N TYR A 33 -6.37 -11.00 -11.77
CA TYR A 33 -6.69 -11.54 -10.45
C TYR A 33 -6.62 -10.47 -9.34
N ALA A 34 -5.63 -9.58 -9.40
CA ALA A 34 -5.45 -8.53 -8.41
C ALA A 34 -6.55 -7.46 -8.49
N PHE A 35 -6.90 -7.03 -9.71
CA PHE A 35 -7.87 -5.97 -9.96
C PHE A 35 -9.32 -6.44 -9.91
N THR A 36 -9.61 -7.71 -10.18
CA THR A 36 -10.98 -8.22 -10.25
C THR A 36 -11.15 -9.36 -9.27
N ARG A 37 -11.90 -9.14 -8.20
CA ARG A 37 -12.26 -10.19 -7.26
C ARG A 37 -13.73 -10.11 -6.89
N GLU A 38 -14.33 -11.28 -6.72
CA GLU A 38 -15.72 -11.38 -6.27
C GLU A 38 -15.79 -11.01 -4.78
N ASN A 39 -16.77 -10.18 -4.42
CA ASN A 39 -17.09 -9.87 -3.02
C ASN A 39 -17.81 -11.06 -2.36
N GLU A 40 -18.16 -10.93 -1.09
CA GLU A 40 -18.88 -11.98 -0.35
C GLU A 40 -20.26 -12.31 -0.94
N LEU A 41 -20.83 -11.40 -1.74
CA LEU A 41 -22.09 -11.57 -2.45
C LEU A 41 -21.91 -12.19 -3.86
N GLY A 42 -20.67 -12.49 -4.27
CA GLY A 42 -20.35 -13.04 -5.59
C GLY A 42 -20.29 -11.99 -6.71
N GLU A 43 -20.40 -10.69 -6.39
CA GLU A 43 -20.31 -9.61 -7.37
C GLU A 43 -18.85 -9.26 -7.66
N ARG A 44 -18.50 -9.06 -8.93
CA ARG A 44 -17.15 -8.65 -9.32
C ARG A 44 -16.95 -7.18 -9.04
N LEU A 45 -16.11 -6.88 -8.06
CA LEU A 45 -15.64 -5.53 -7.80
C LEU A 45 -14.32 -5.31 -8.55
N GLU A 46 -14.22 -4.16 -9.22
CA GLU A 46 -12.96 -3.66 -9.76
C GLU A 46 -12.28 -2.83 -8.68
N ARG A 47 -11.04 -3.17 -8.36
CA ARG A 47 -10.23 -2.44 -7.38
C ARG A 47 -9.36 -1.41 -8.08
N GLU A 48 -9.18 -0.27 -7.44
CA GLU A 48 -8.22 0.73 -7.89
C GLU A 48 -6.80 0.22 -7.67
N GLY A 49 -5.95 0.34 -8.70
CA GLY A 49 -4.52 0.12 -8.57
C GLY A 49 -3.80 1.42 -8.33
N PHE A 50 -2.51 1.36 -8.04
CA PHE A 50 -1.67 2.53 -7.88
C PHE A 50 -0.22 2.26 -8.30
N ASP A 51 0.54 3.31 -8.55
CA ASP A 51 1.98 3.29 -8.80
C ASP A 51 2.68 4.43 -8.03
N ALA A 52 3.88 4.80 -8.47
CA ALA A 52 4.63 5.92 -7.90
C ALA A 52 3.89 7.26 -8.06
N ASP A 53 3.17 7.45 -9.17
CA ASP A 53 2.56 8.73 -9.55
C ASP A 53 1.12 8.89 -9.05
N GLY A 54 0.44 7.78 -8.75
CA GLY A 54 -0.93 7.85 -8.24
C GLY A 54 -1.77 6.63 -8.57
N SER A 55 -3.05 6.85 -8.80
CA SER A 55 -4.02 5.82 -9.16
C SER A 55 -3.80 5.29 -10.58
N ARG A 56 -3.92 3.97 -10.74
CA ARG A 56 -3.76 3.23 -12.00
C ARG A 56 -4.98 2.36 -12.26
N GLU A 57 -5.52 2.50 -13.47
CA GLU A 57 -6.53 1.58 -13.99
C GLU A 57 -5.91 0.29 -14.51
N ARG A 58 -6.67 -0.81 -14.42
CA ARG A 58 -6.26 -2.13 -14.93
C ARG A 58 -5.77 -2.11 -16.38
N ARG A 59 -6.44 -1.35 -17.24
CA ARG A 59 -6.08 -1.21 -18.66
C ARG A 59 -4.67 -0.64 -18.82
N SER A 60 -4.35 0.40 -18.06
CA SER A 60 -3.02 1.03 -18.08
C SER A 60 -1.92 0.05 -17.66
N VAL A 61 -2.21 -0.85 -16.72
CA VAL A 61 -1.27 -1.93 -16.32
C VAL A 61 -1.08 -2.96 -17.44
N TYR A 62 -2.12 -3.27 -18.24
CA TYR A 62 -1.94 -4.13 -19.41
C TYR A 62 -1.10 -3.46 -20.50
N GLU A 63 -1.30 -2.16 -20.74
CA GLU A 63 -0.52 -1.38 -21.70
C GLU A 63 0.95 -1.30 -21.27
N MET A 64 1.22 -1.11 -19.97
CA MET A 64 2.55 -1.25 -19.38
C MET A 64 3.19 -2.61 -19.71
N LEU A 65 2.47 -3.72 -19.48
CA LEU A 65 2.96 -5.06 -19.77
C LEU A 65 3.17 -5.32 -21.27
N ASP A 66 2.36 -4.71 -22.13
CA ASP A 66 2.50 -4.84 -23.58
C ASP A 66 3.72 -4.08 -24.12
N ARG A 67 4.11 -2.97 -23.47
CA ARG A 67 5.33 -2.22 -23.78
C ARG A 67 6.63 -2.93 -23.35
N ALA A 68 6.55 -3.95 -22.50
CA ALA A 68 7.72 -4.71 -22.07
C ALA A 68 8.40 -5.42 -23.27
N GLU A 69 9.70 -5.20 -23.41
CA GLU A 69 10.54 -5.81 -24.43
C GLU A 69 10.80 -7.29 -24.12
N GLU A 70 11.24 -8.07 -25.12
CA GLU A 70 11.56 -9.50 -24.94
C GLU A 70 12.65 -9.74 -23.89
N LYS A 71 13.61 -8.81 -23.79
CA LYS A 71 14.70 -8.86 -22.80
C LYS A 71 14.23 -8.53 -21.39
N ASP A 72 13.10 -7.85 -21.23
CA ASP A 72 12.61 -7.42 -19.93
C ASP A 72 12.12 -8.62 -19.10
N LYS A 73 11.92 -8.36 -17.81
CA LYS A 73 11.49 -9.36 -16.84
C LYS A 73 10.26 -8.84 -16.14
N VAL A 74 9.20 -9.65 -16.15
CA VAL A 74 7.94 -9.34 -15.50
C VAL A 74 7.89 -10.09 -14.18
N TYR A 75 7.65 -9.35 -13.11
CA TYR A 75 7.55 -9.86 -11.76
C TYR A 75 6.16 -9.63 -11.20
N THR A 76 5.68 -10.61 -10.46
CA THR A 76 4.54 -10.44 -9.56
C THR A 76 5.02 -10.67 -8.13
N LEU A 77 4.85 -9.65 -7.30
CA LEU A 77 5.25 -9.63 -5.90
C LEU A 77 4.00 -9.56 -5.04
N VAL A 78 4.11 -10.08 -3.81
CA VAL A 78 3.08 -9.94 -2.78
C VAL A 78 3.77 -9.37 -1.55
N LEU A 79 3.42 -8.14 -1.19
CA LEU A 79 3.89 -7.48 0.01
C LEU A 79 2.86 -7.68 1.12
N ASN A 80 3.30 -8.10 2.30
CA ASN A 80 2.44 -8.34 3.45
C ASN A 80 3.01 -7.58 4.66
N PRO A 81 2.23 -6.69 5.32
CA PRO A 81 2.70 -5.91 6.46
C PRO A 81 2.86 -6.73 7.76
N GLY A 82 2.48 -8.02 7.78
CA GLY A 82 2.68 -8.92 8.92
C GLY A 82 1.45 -9.72 9.32
N GLU A 83 1.48 -10.33 10.51
CA GLU A 83 0.30 -11.02 11.08
C GLU A 83 -0.73 -9.98 11.54
N GLY A 84 -1.99 -10.14 11.11
CA GLY A 84 -3.11 -9.26 11.49
C GLY A 84 -3.86 -8.62 10.32
N ARG A 85 -4.96 -7.94 10.66
CA ARG A 85 -5.72 -7.06 9.77
C ARG A 85 -5.32 -5.61 10.09
N GLY A 86 -4.83 -4.89 9.08
CA GLY A 86 -5.12 -3.47 8.92
C GLY A 86 -4.65 -2.48 9.99
N ASP A 87 -3.39 -2.51 10.42
CA ASP A 87 -2.83 -1.35 11.15
C ASP A 87 -2.51 -0.15 10.22
N LEU A 88 -2.65 -0.32 8.90
CA LEU A 88 -2.40 0.74 7.94
C LEU A 88 -3.70 1.16 7.24
N SER A 89 -3.94 2.47 7.25
CA SER A 89 -4.85 3.13 6.32
C SER A 89 -4.46 2.80 4.86
N GLU A 90 -5.39 2.99 3.93
CA GLU A 90 -5.11 2.77 2.52
C GLU A 90 -3.96 3.65 2.01
N GLU A 91 -3.93 4.92 2.42
CA GLU A 91 -2.88 5.87 2.06
C GLU A 91 -1.51 5.47 2.63
N ALA A 92 -1.44 5.12 3.92
CA ALA A 92 -0.20 4.67 4.55
C ALA A 92 0.34 3.39 3.90
N ARG A 93 -0.56 2.51 3.45
CA ARG A 93 -0.19 1.30 2.70
C ARG A 93 0.32 1.60 1.30
N ARG A 94 -0.29 2.57 0.60
CA ARG A 94 0.22 3.04 -0.71
C ARG A 94 1.62 3.61 -0.53
N GLU A 95 1.83 4.43 0.50
CA GLU A 95 3.13 5.04 0.78
C GLU A 95 4.20 4.01 1.16
N TRP A 96 3.85 3.05 2.01
CA TRP A 96 4.72 1.92 2.34
C TRP A 96 5.20 1.17 1.07
N VAL A 97 4.27 0.87 0.15
CA VAL A 97 4.62 0.19 -1.10
C VAL A 97 5.44 1.09 -2.02
N ARG A 98 5.14 2.39 -2.12
CA ARG A 98 5.94 3.33 -2.89
C ARG A 98 7.37 3.39 -2.39
N GLY A 99 7.58 3.62 -1.09
CA GLY A 99 8.91 3.64 -0.49
C GLY A 99 9.68 2.34 -0.74
N THR A 100 9.00 1.19 -0.62
CA THR A 100 9.61 -0.12 -0.93
C THR A 100 10.06 -0.22 -2.39
N MET A 101 9.23 0.25 -3.33
CA MET A 101 9.53 0.18 -4.76
C MET A 101 10.57 1.21 -5.20
N THR A 102 10.58 2.41 -4.61
CA THR A 102 11.63 3.42 -4.80
C THR A 102 12.98 2.88 -4.35
N TYR A 103 13.05 2.19 -3.21
CA TYR A 103 14.30 1.57 -2.79
C TYR A 103 14.80 0.51 -3.80
N LEU A 104 13.89 -0.32 -4.34
CA LEU A 104 14.25 -1.29 -5.37
C LEU A 104 14.78 -0.60 -6.64
N GLU A 105 14.13 0.49 -7.05
CA GLU A 105 14.53 1.30 -8.20
C GLU A 105 15.96 1.83 -8.02
N GLU A 106 16.23 2.56 -6.94
CA GLU A 106 17.57 3.09 -6.61
C GLU A 106 18.63 1.97 -6.57
N ARG A 107 18.26 0.80 -6.03
CA ARG A 107 19.17 -0.34 -5.94
C ARG A 107 19.53 -0.91 -7.30
N LEU A 108 18.57 -1.00 -8.21
CA LEU A 108 18.76 -1.46 -9.58
C LEU A 108 19.60 -0.43 -10.37
N GLU A 109 19.28 0.85 -10.24
CA GLU A 109 20.02 1.94 -10.89
C GLU A 109 21.50 1.94 -10.49
N ALA A 110 21.80 1.79 -9.19
CA ALA A 110 23.16 1.69 -8.67
C ALA A 110 23.98 0.53 -9.27
N ARG A 111 23.34 -0.43 -9.94
CA ARG A 111 23.96 -1.58 -10.61
C ARG A 111 23.85 -1.51 -12.14
N GLY A 112 23.37 -0.40 -12.70
CA GLY A 112 23.14 -0.23 -14.14
C GLY A 112 21.95 -1.04 -14.66
N HIS A 113 20.94 -1.24 -13.81
CA HIS A 113 19.67 -1.87 -14.14
C HIS A 113 18.51 -0.89 -13.89
N GLU A 114 17.31 -1.25 -14.33
CA GLU A 114 16.17 -0.34 -14.36
C GLU A 114 14.91 -1.07 -13.88
N LEU A 115 14.15 -0.43 -12.99
CA LEU A 115 12.74 -0.72 -12.77
C LEU A 115 11.96 0.15 -13.76
N LYS A 116 11.49 -0.44 -14.86
CA LYS A 116 10.91 0.31 -15.98
C LYS A 116 9.54 0.91 -15.65
N ASP A 117 8.71 0.13 -14.98
CA ASP A 117 7.33 0.51 -14.62
C ASP A 117 6.80 -0.52 -13.60
N TRP A 118 5.87 -0.11 -12.74
CA TRP A 118 5.19 -1.02 -11.81
C TRP A 118 3.80 -0.52 -11.47
N ALA A 119 2.93 -1.44 -11.05
CA ALA A 119 1.62 -1.12 -10.50
C ALA A 119 1.28 -2.09 -9.37
N ALA A 120 0.49 -1.62 -8.42
CA ALA A 120 0.10 -2.34 -7.23
C ALA A 120 -1.41 -2.29 -6.98
N VAL A 121 -1.95 -3.28 -6.28
CA VAL A 121 -3.35 -3.32 -5.83
C VAL A 121 -3.39 -3.82 -4.39
N SER A 122 -4.02 -3.05 -3.51
CA SER A 122 -4.23 -3.44 -2.12
C SER A 122 -5.39 -4.43 -1.99
N HIS A 123 -5.17 -5.50 -1.25
CA HIS A 123 -6.19 -6.46 -0.84
C HIS A 123 -6.33 -6.37 0.68
N VAL A 124 -7.42 -5.76 1.13
CA VAL A 124 -7.88 -5.77 2.52
C VAL A 124 -8.96 -6.86 2.64
N GLU A 125 -9.06 -7.51 3.80
CA GLU A 125 -10.24 -8.30 4.24
C GLU A 125 -10.43 -9.78 3.84
N GLN A 126 -9.53 -10.47 3.13
CA GLN A 126 -9.77 -11.90 2.83
C GLN A 126 -8.67 -12.86 3.29
N GLY A 127 -9.02 -13.70 4.26
CA GLY A 127 -8.14 -14.74 4.83
C GLY A 127 -7.44 -14.35 6.15
N GLY A 128 -7.77 -13.19 6.71
CA GLY A 128 -7.19 -12.71 7.97
C GLY A 128 -5.89 -11.92 7.82
N HIS A 129 -5.42 -11.69 6.58
CA HIS A 129 -4.17 -10.99 6.31
C HIS A 129 -4.29 -10.00 5.16
N ASP A 130 -3.87 -8.78 5.44
CA ASP A 130 -3.71 -7.73 4.46
C ASP A 130 -2.50 -7.99 3.57
N HIS A 131 -2.60 -7.68 2.28
CA HIS A 131 -1.47 -7.78 1.37
C HIS A 131 -1.65 -6.87 0.15
N VAL A 132 -0.54 -6.58 -0.52
CA VAL A 132 -0.52 -5.80 -1.76
C VAL A 132 0.09 -6.65 -2.85
N HIS A 133 -0.63 -6.80 -3.96
CA HIS A 133 -0.09 -7.40 -5.17
C HIS A 133 0.64 -6.32 -5.97
N VAL A 134 1.89 -6.55 -6.33
CA VAL A 134 2.67 -5.66 -7.21
C VAL A 134 3.02 -6.40 -8.49
N VAL A 135 2.85 -5.75 -9.63
CA VAL A 135 3.36 -6.21 -10.92
C VAL A 135 4.37 -5.20 -11.41
N GLY A 136 5.61 -5.64 -11.62
CA GLY A 136 6.73 -4.78 -12.04
C GLY A 136 7.43 -5.31 -13.28
N VAL A 137 8.01 -4.40 -14.06
CA VAL A 137 8.85 -4.70 -15.22
C VAL A 137 10.27 -4.22 -14.94
N THR A 138 11.26 -5.10 -15.06
CA THR A 138 12.67 -4.75 -14.83
C THR A 138 13.52 -5.12 -16.04
N SER A 139 14.63 -4.40 -16.24
CA SER A 139 15.63 -4.75 -17.26
C SER A 139 16.55 -5.91 -16.84
N HIS A 140 16.52 -6.29 -15.56
CA HIS A 140 17.33 -7.37 -14.98
C HIS A 140 16.51 -8.43 -14.25
N CYS A 141 17.09 -9.64 -14.12
CA CYS A 141 16.50 -10.67 -13.28
C CYS A 141 16.77 -10.39 -11.80
N LEU A 142 15.74 -10.07 -11.03
CA LEU A 142 15.85 -9.94 -9.58
C LEU A 142 16.41 -11.23 -8.96
N ARG A 143 17.45 -11.07 -8.13
CA ARG A 143 18.16 -12.13 -7.44
C ARG A 143 17.75 -12.20 -5.97
N LYS A 144 18.27 -13.21 -5.26
CA LYS A 144 18.00 -13.39 -3.83
C LYS A 144 18.46 -12.18 -3.02
N GLU A 145 19.56 -11.55 -3.41
CA GLU A 145 20.08 -10.35 -2.75
C GLU A 145 19.12 -9.16 -2.93
N ASP A 146 18.52 -9.01 -4.11
CA ASP A 146 17.53 -7.96 -4.37
C ASP A 146 16.29 -8.18 -3.50
N MET A 147 15.85 -9.43 -3.38
CA MET A 147 14.73 -9.80 -2.51
C MET A 147 15.02 -9.54 -1.03
N GLY A 148 16.23 -9.85 -0.56
CA GLY A 148 16.63 -9.58 0.83
C GLY A 148 16.62 -8.08 1.14
N VAL A 149 17.13 -7.28 0.21
CA VAL A 149 17.14 -5.82 0.32
C VAL A 149 15.71 -5.24 0.30
N MET A 150 14.84 -5.73 -0.59
CA MET A 150 13.43 -5.33 -0.60
C MET A 150 12.72 -5.67 0.71
N GLN A 151 13.10 -6.77 1.38
CA GLN A 151 12.52 -7.12 2.68
C GLN A 151 12.95 -6.17 3.79
N GLU A 152 14.19 -5.71 3.77
CA GLU A 152 14.71 -4.70 4.70
C GLU A 152 14.01 -3.36 4.47
N ALA A 153 13.98 -2.89 3.22
CA ALA A 153 13.29 -1.66 2.84
C ALA A 153 11.79 -1.71 3.17
N ALA A 154 11.11 -2.82 2.88
CA ALA A 154 9.70 -2.99 3.22
C ALA A 154 9.46 -2.93 4.73
N ARG A 155 10.41 -3.36 5.58
CA ARG A 155 10.29 -3.24 7.03
C ARG A 155 10.44 -1.78 7.47
N GLU A 156 11.48 -1.11 6.99
CA GLU A 156 11.76 0.29 7.34
C GLU A 156 10.63 1.21 6.89
N CYS A 157 10.17 1.09 5.63
CA CYS A 157 9.05 1.87 5.12
C CYS A 157 7.73 1.56 5.85
N LEU A 158 7.55 0.35 6.38
CA LEU A 158 6.37 0.00 7.17
C LEU A 158 6.40 0.68 8.53
N GLU A 159 7.56 0.71 9.19
CA GLU A 159 7.75 1.42 10.45
C GLU A 159 7.51 2.92 10.27
N SER A 160 8.10 3.55 9.26
CA SER A 160 7.85 4.97 8.96
C SER A 160 6.39 5.27 8.62
N ALA A 161 5.71 4.38 7.87
CA ALA A 161 4.29 4.55 7.57
C ALA A 161 3.42 4.48 8.84
N ARG A 162 3.78 3.64 9.81
CA ARG A 162 3.07 3.56 11.11
C ARG A 162 3.31 4.81 11.96
N GLU A 163 4.54 5.31 11.99
CA GLU A 163 4.89 6.55 12.70
C GLU A 163 4.08 7.73 12.14
N LEU A 164 4.02 7.87 10.81
CA LEU A 164 3.23 8.91 10.16
C LEU A 164 1.74 8.81 10.49
N VAL A 165 1.18 7.60 10.53
CA VAL A 165 -0.22 7.39 10.93
C VAL A 165 -0.43 7.82 12.37
N SER A 166 0.46 7.45 13.29
CA SER A 166 0.38 7.83 14.71
C SER A 166 0.45 9.35 14.88
N GLU A 167 1.36 10.03 14.20
CA GLU A 167 1.50 11.50 14.25
C GLU A 167 0.23 12.20 13.73
N LEU A 168 -0.33 11.72 12.61
CA LEU A 168 -1.56 12.28 12.05
C LEU A 168 -2.78 12.05 12.96
N GLU A 169 -2.85 10.89 13.62
CA GLU A 169 -3.90 10.59 14.59
C GLU A 169 -3.83 11.51 15.80
N GLU A 170 -2.63 11.76 16.34
CA GLU A 170 -2.41 12.71 17.44
C GLU A 170 -2.82 14.14 17.04
N ASP A 171 -2.37 14.62 15.88
CA ASP A 171 -2.74 15.93 15.35
C ASP A 171 -4.25 16.09 15.16
N CYS A 172 -4.94 15.04 14.70
CA CYS A 172 -6.39 15.03 14.54
C CYS A 172 -7.12 15.11 15.88
N LEU A 173 -6.64 14.39 16.90
CA LEU A 173 -7.22 14.41 18.24
C LEU A 173 -7.05 15.78 18.90
N ASP A 174 -5.87 16.39 18.80
CA ASP A 174 -5.60 17.72 19.35
C ASP A 174 -6.53 18.78 18.74
N ARG A 175 -6.69 18.78 17.41
CA ARG A 175 -7.61 19.68 16.71
C ARG A 175 -9.07 19.46 17.13
N ALA A 176 -9.48 18.21 17.29
CA ALA A 176 -10.84 17.89 17.73
C ALA A 176 -11.09 18.40 19.17
N MET A 177 -10.11 18.26 20.06
CA MET A 177 -10.18 18.78 21.43
C MET A 177 -10.26 20.31 21.47
N GLU A 178 -9.47 21.00 20.63
CA GLU A 178 -9.54 22.46 20.49
C GLU A 178 -10.90 22.94 20.00
N GLN A 179 -11.45 22.29 18.96
CA GLN A 179 -12.78 22.60 18.44
C GLN A 179 -13.88 22.38 19.49
N GLN A 180 -13.81 21.28 20.24
CA GLN A 180 -14.78 21.01 21.30
C GLN A 180 -14.71 22.09 22.39
N ARG A 181 -13.51 22.50 22.79
CA ARG A 181 -13.32 23.57 23.77
C ARG A 181 -13.88 24.90 23.28
N GLU A 182 -13.72 25.23 22.01
CA GLU A 182 -14.29 26.45 21.42
C GLU A 182 -15.82 26.42 21.43
N LEU A 183 -16.42 25.27 21.08
CA LEU A 183 -17.87 25.08 21.13
C LEU A 183 -18.41 25.22 22.56
N ASP A 184 -17.74 24.63 23.54
CA ASP A 184 -18.13 24.73 24.95
C ASP A 184 -18.11 26.20 25.42
N LEU A 185 -17.05 26.96 25.08
CA LEU A 185 -16.96 28.38 25.39
C LEU A 185 -18.04 29.23 24.69
N GLU A 186 -18.39 28.89 23.45
CA GLU A 186 -19.46 29.58 22.74
C GLU A 186 -20.83 29.31 23.38
N LEU A 187 -21.09 28.07 23.81
CA LEU A 187 -22.30 27.71 24.53
C LEU A 187 -22.41 28.48 25.86
N GLU A 188 -21.34 28.50 26.66
CA GLU A 188 -21.30 29.27 27.91
C GLU A 188 -21.58 30.77 27.67
N ARG A 189 -21.01 31.35 26.60
CA ARG A 189 -21.25 32.76 26.24
C ARG A 189 -22.72 33.00 25.89
N ARG A 190 -23.34 32.11 25.10
CA ARG A 190 -24.77 32.22 24.73
C ARG A 190 -25.68 32.09 25.94
N GLU A 191 -25.36 31.20 26.88
CA GLU A 191 -26.12 31.05 28.13
C GLU A 191 -26.06 32.32 28.98
N LEU A 192 -24.87 32.92 29.13
CA LEU A 192 -24.70 34.18 29.85
C LEU A 192 -25.45 35.35 29.18
N GLU A 193 -25.44 35.43 27.86
CA GLU A 193 -26.19 36.45 27.11
C GLU A 193 -27.70 36.28 27.28
N GLN A 194 -28.22 35.04 27.23
CA GLN A 194 -29.62 34.75 27.48
C GLN A 194 -30.03 35.11 28.92
N GLN A 195 -29.20 34.75 29.91
CA GLN A 195 -29.47 35.08 31.31
C GLN A 195 -29.48 36.59 31.53
N ARG A 196 -28.51 37.32 30.96
CA ARG A 196 -28.50 38.79 31.00
C ARG A 196 -29.74 39.39 30.32
N SER A 197 -30.18 38.83 29.19
CA SER A 197 -31.39 39.32 28.51
C SER A 197 -32.65 39.17 29.37
N LEU A 198 -32.77 38.06 30.12
CA LEU A 198 -33.91 37.83 31.01
C LEU A 198 -33.94 38.78 32.21
N ASP A 199 -32.76 39.18 32.72
CA ASP A 199 -32.64 40.11 33.84
C ASP A 199 -33.06 41.55 33.49
N TRP A 200 -33.07 41.95 32.22
CA TRP A 200 -33.46 43.31 31.77
C TRP A 200 -34.97 43.48 31.50
N ASP A 201 -35.76 42.40 31.51
CA ASP A 201 -37.20 42.42 31.26
C ASP A 201 -38.06 42.59 32.54
N TYR A 202 -37.44 42.91 33.69
CA TYR A 202 -38.08 43.22 34.99
C TYR A 202 -37.89 44.68 35.40
#